data_AF-A0A2W5YY36-F1
#
_entry.id   AF-A0A2W5YY36-F1
#
_cell.length_a   1.000
_cell.length_b   1.000
_cell.length_c   1.000
_cell.angle_alpha   90.00
_cell.angle_beta   90.00
_cell.angle_gamma   90.00
#
_symmetry.space_group_name_H-M   'P 1'
#
loop_
_entity.id
_entity.type
_entity.pdbx_description
1 polymer ?
#
loop_
_entity_poly.entity_id
_entity_poly.type
_entity_poly.pdbx_seq_one_letter_code
_entity_poly.pdbx_strand_id
1 'polypeptide(L)'
;MTDRPVKTLHKVAQVARFNPSEIKQAIGEVEGVNAKLAVLITRGVGTMACAYLFSLIALISLPAIFEQAGVLSKGDVPSFFEKPGLILIVSWIAQTFIQLVLLSIIMVGQRVQSAASDTRAEKEFADTEMILDRLDIHTAGGIKTILDRLDALEGKPAAKAP
;
A
#
# COMPACT_ATOMS: atom_id res chain seq x y z
N MET A 1 -11.79 34.78 4.45
CA MET A 1 -10.87 33.64 4.54
C MET A 1 -10.83 33.00 3.16
N THR A 2 -9.72 33.15 2.45
CA THR A 2 -9.56 32.68 1.06
C THR A 2 -9.09 31.23 1.10
N ASP A 3 -9.97 30.30 0.69
CA ASP A 3 -9.65 28.89 0.52
C ASP A 3 -8.53 28.73 -0.51
N ARG A 4 -7.31 28.48 -0.03
CA ARG A 4 -6.21 28.04 -0.89
C ARG A 4 -6.43 26.55 -1.14
N PRO A 5 -6.54 26.09 -2.40
CA PRO A 5 -6.64 24.66 -2.67
C PRO A 5 -5.39 23.97 -2.15
N VAL A 6 -5.57 23.07 -1.19
CA VAL A 6 -4.50 22.23 -0.64
C VAL A 6 -3.90 21.48 -1.82
N LYS A 7 -2.63 21.74 -2.14
CA LYS A 7 -1.93 21.16 -3.29
C LYS A 7 -1.71 19.65 -3.07
N THR A 8 -2.72 18.84 -3.34
CA THR A 8 -2.71 17.36 -3.27
C THR A 8 -1.79 16.72 -4.31
N LEU A 9 -1.34 17.49 -5.29
CA LEU A 9 -0.44 17.07 -6.37
C LEU A 9 0.86 16.39 -5.87
N HIS A 10 1.36 16.78 -4.70
CA HIS A 10 2.61 16.21 -4.17
C HIS A 10 2.46 14.78 -3.61
N LYS A 11 1.25 14.36 -3.22
CA LYS A 11 0.99 12.99 -2.76
C LYS A 11 0.84 12.00 -3.91
N VAL A 12 0.35 12.45 -5.07
CA VAL A 12 0.13 11.59 -6.25
C VAL A 12 1.44 11.08 -6.84
N ALA A 13 2.49 11.90 -6.83
CA ALA A 13 3.81 11.53 -7.35
C ALA A 13 4.52 10.45 -6.52
N GLN A 14 4.23 10.36 -5.21
CA GLN A 14 4.80 9.33 -4.35
C GLN A 14 4.16 7.95 -4.61
N VAL A 15 2.85 7.92 -4.85
CA VAL A 15 2.10 6.68 -5.18
C VAL A 15 2.55 6.08 -6.51
N ALA A 16 3.06 6.89 -7.43
CA ALA A 16 3.51 6.44 -8.75
C ALA A 16 4.90 5.79 -8.76
N ARG A 17 5.72 5.95 -7.71
CA ARG A 17 7.09 5.42 -7.68
C ARG A 17 7.12 4.08 -6.96
N PHE A 18 7.60 3.05 -7.65
CA PHE A 18 7.92 1.75 -7.05
C PHE A 18 8.95 1.96 -5.94
N ASN A 19 8.51 2.00 -4.68
CA ASN A 19 9.40 2.17 -3.54
C ASN A 19 9.67 0.80 -2.88
N PRO A 20 10.81 0.15 -3.16
CA PRO A 20 11.09 -1.19 -2.65
C PRO A 20 11.22 -1.23 -1.12
N SER A 21 11.49 -0.10 -0.47
CA SER A 21 11.53 -0.02 1.00
C SER A 21 10.15 -0.17 1.63
N GLU A 22 9.09 0.39 1.01
CA GLU A 22 7.71 0.27 1.50
C GLU A 22 7.20 -1.18 1.39
N ILE A 23 7.60 -1.89 0.33
CA ILE A 23 7.28 -3.31 0.16
C ILE A 23 7.97 -4.14 1.25
N LYS A 24 9.25 -3.87 1.54
CA LYS A 24 9.98 -4.55 2.62
C LYS A 24 9.36 -4.27 4.00
N GLN A 25 8.96 -3.04 4.26
CA GLN A 25 8.30 -2.67 5.52
C GLN A 25 6.95 -3.39 5.67
N ALA A 26 6.13 -3.39 4.61
CA ALA A 26 4.85 -4.11 4.61
C ALA A 26 5.01 -5.64 4.73
N ILE A 27 6.10 -6.22 4.23
CA ILE A 27 6.41 -7.65 4.44
C ILE A 27 6.87 -7.92 5.87
N GLY A 28 7.59 -6.97 6.49
CA GLY A 28 8.07 -7.07 7.86
C GLY A 28 6.95 -7.02 8.90
N GLU A 29 5.86 -6.32 8.60
CA GLU A 29 4.68 -6.20 9.49
C GLU A 29 3.77 -7.42 9.47
N VAL A 30 4.00 -8.38 8.58
CA VAL A 30 3.10 -9.49 8.33
C VAL A 30 3.71 -10.82 8.77
N GLU A 31 2.95 -11.59 9.54
CA GLU A 31 3.35 -12.92 9.99
C GLU A 31 2.91 -14.02 9.01
N GLY A 32 3.81 -14.99 8.77
CA GLY A 32 3.57 -16.13 7.89
C GLY A 32 4.14 -15.98 6.47
N VAL A 33 4.75 -17.06 5.96
CA VAL A 33 5.41 -17.09 4.65
C VAL A 33 4.42 -16.82 3.51
N ASN A 34 3.21 -17.39 3.60
CA ASN A 34 2.17 -17.22 2.59
C ASN A 34 1.66 -15.77 2.52
N ALA A 35 1.56 -15.11 3.67
CA ALA A 35 1.11 -13.73 3.76
C ALA A 35 2.19 -12.75 3.25
N LYS A 36 3.46 -13.01 3.57
CA LYS A 36 4.61 -12.28 3.00
C LYS A 36 4.69 -12.41 1.47
N LEU A 37 4.53 -13.63 0.96
CA LEU A 37 4.52 -13.89 -0.49
C LEU A 37 3.34 -13.21 -1.17
N ALA A 38 2.15 -13.27 -0.57
CA ALA A 38 0.96 -12.62 -1.09
C ALA A 38 1.13 -11.09 -1.17
N VAL A 39 1.66 -10.46 -0.12
CA VAL A 39 1.93 -9.02 -0.12
C VAL A 39 3.00 -8.63 -1.15
N LEU A 40 4.07 -9.42 -1.27
CA LEU A 40 5.13 -9.19 -2.26
C LEU A 40 4.59 -9.24 -3.69
N ILE A 41 3.83 -10.29 -4.02
CA ILE A 41 3.29 -10.45 -5.37
C ILE A 41 2.18 -9.42 -5.64
N THR A 42 1.26 -9.18 -4.68
CA THR A 42 0.18 -8.19 -4.84
C THR A 42 0.72 -6.79 -5.06
N ARG A 43 1.72 -6.38 -4.26
CA ARG A 43 2.35 -5.07 -4.42
C ARG A 43 3.19 -5.01 -5.69
N GLY A 44 3.82 -6.10 -6.11
CA GLY A 44 4.55 -6.18 -7.38
C GLY A 44 3.64 -6.02 -8.59
N VAL A 45 2.55 -6.79 -8.68
CA VAL A 45 1.63 -6.74 -9.82
C VAL A 45 0.74 -5.49 -9.80
N GLY A 46 0.44 -4.95 -8.61
CA GLY A 46 -0.28 -3.68 -8.45
C GLY A 46 0.52 -2.44 -8.87
N THR A 47 1.73 -2.59 -9.44
CA THR A 47 2.55 -1.47 -9.88
C THR A 47 2.32 -1.10 -11.34
N MET A 48 2.47 0.19 -11.64
CA MET A 48 2.39 0.72 -13.01
C MET A 48 3.37 0.03 -13.99
N ALA A 49 4.51 -0.45 -13.49
CA ALA A 49 5.49 -1.20 -14.29
C ALA A 49 4.91 -2.53 -14.82
N CYS A 50 4.10 -3.23 -14.02
CA CYS A 50 3.45 -4.46 -14.45
C CYS A 50 2.38 -4.19 -15.51
N ALA A 51 1.67 -3.06 -15.40
CA ALA A 51 0.74 -2.59 -16.43
C ALA A 51 1.45 -2.33 -17.76
N TYR A 52 2.63 -1.70 -17.76
CA TYR A 52 3.43 -1.52 -18.97
C TYR A 52 3.92 -2.86 -19.55
N LEU A 53 4.35 -3.80 -18.70
CA LEU A 53 4.80 -5.12 -19.14
C LEU A 53 3.67 -5.91 -19.81
N PHE A 54 2.49 -5.97 -19.19
CA PHE A 54 1.33 -6.66 -19.79
C PHE A 54 0.81 -5.94 -21.03
N SER A 55 0.86 -4.60 -21.06
CA SER A 55 0.51 -3.84 -22.25
C SER A 55 1.46 -4.13 -23.42
N LEU A 56 2.76 -4.24 -23.18
CA LEU A 56 3.74 -4.62 -24.20
C LEU A 56 3.51 -6.05 -24.71
N ILE A 57 3.26 -7.01 -23.81
CA ILE A 57 2.95 -8.39 -24.19
C ILE A 57 1.65 -8.47 -25.02
N ALA A 58 0.63 -7.69 -24.65
CA ALA A 58 -0.61 -7.59 -25.40
C ALA A 58 -0.40 -6.97 -26.79
N LEU A 59 0.42 -5.91 -26.90
CA LEU A 59 0.78 -5.27 -28.17
C LEU A 59 1.53 -6.22 -29.11
N ILE A 60 2.37 -7.10 -28.57
CA ILE A 60 3.07 -8.14 -29.35
C ILE A 60 2.09 -9.20 -29.88
N SER A 61 0.99 -9.48 -29.17
CA SER A 61 -0.02 -10.46 -29.58
C SER A 61 -1.05 -9.89 -30.56
N LEU A 62 -1.22 -8.57 -30.57
CA LEU A 62 -2.14 -7.81 -31.41
C LEU A 62 -1.99 -8.07 -32.93
N PRO A 63 -0.78 -8.02 -33.54
CA PRO A 63 -0.63 -8.22 -34.98
C PRO A 63 -1.07 -9.61 -35.44
N ALA A 64 -0.79 -10.66 -34.66
CA ALA A 64 -1.21 -12.02 -34.99
C ALA A 64 -2.75 -12.19 -34.96
N ILE A 65 -3.44 -11.45 -34.08
CA ILE A 65 -4.91 -11.42 -34.02
C ILE A 65 -5.49 -10.68 -35.23
N PHE A 66 -4.86 -9.59 -35.67
CA PHE A 66 -5.33 -8.83 -36.85
C PHE A 66 -5.17 -9.60 -38.16
N GLU A 67 -4.12 -10.42 -38.29
CA GLU A 67 -3.98 -11.34 -39.43
C GLU A 67 -5.05 -12.45 -39.39
N GLN A 68 -5.30 -13.04 -38.22
CA GLN A 68 -6.32 -14.08 -38.06
C GLN A 68 -7.74 -13.52 -38.25
N ALA A 69 -7.96 -12.25 -37.89
CA ALA A 69 -9.21 -11.51 -38.11
C ALA A 69 -9.38 -11.00 -39.55
N GLY A 70 -8.40 -11.22 -40.44
CA GLY A 70 -8.48 -10.88 -41.87
C GLY A 70 -8.37 -9.39 -42.18
N VAL A 71 -7.88 -8.57 -41.24
CA VAL A 71 -7.73 -7.11 -41.39
C VAL A 71 -6.36 -6.74 -41.96
N LEU A 72 -5.34 -7.56 -41.74
CA LEU A 72 -4.00 -7.43 -42.33
C LEU A 72 -3.69 -8.62 -43.26
N SER A 73 -2.99 -8.35 -44.36
CA SER A 73 -2.52 -9.39 -45.29
C SER A 73 -1.30 -10.12 -44.70
N LYS A 74 -1.28 -11.45 -44.90
CA LYS A 74 -0.17 -12.34 -44.49
C LYS A 74 1.13 -11.89 -45.16
N GLY A 75 1.95 -11.14 -44.44
CA GLY A 75 3.18 -10.57 -45.00
C GLY A 75 3.83 -9.48 -44.15
N ASP A 76 3.07 -8.81 -43.28
CA ASP A 76 3.58 -7.72 -42.43
C ASP A 76 4.18 -8.20 -41.10
N VAL A 77 4.00 -9.47 -40.73
CA VAL A 77 4.34 -9.98 -39.38
C VAL A 77 5.35 -11.15 -39.46
N PRO A 78 6.39 -11.21 -38.60
CA PRO A 78 7.37 -12.29 -38.64
C PRO A 78 6.75 -13.65 -38.32
N SER A 79 7.10 -14.68 -39.09
CA SER A 79 6.60 -16.08 -38.99
C SER A 79 6.73 -16.75 -37.61
N PHE A 80 7.54 -16.18 -36.71
CA PHE A 80 7.62 -16.62 -35.32
C PHE A 80 6.34 -16.32 -34.52
N PHE A 81 5.65 -15.21 -34.83
CA PHE A 81 4.45 -14.75 -34.14
C PHE A 81 3.15 -15.35 -34.69
N GLU A 82 3.18 -15.94 -35.89
CA GLU A 82 2.00 -16.55 -36.54
C GLU A 82 1.65 -17.96 -36.03
N LYS A 83 2.47 -18.56 -35.16
CA LYS A 83 2.22 -19.94 -34.70
C LYS A 83 0.92 -20.01 -33.88
N PRO A 84 -0.17 -20.60 -34.41
CA PRO A 84 -1.47 -20.57 -33.75
C PRO A 84 -1.44 -21.28 -32.39
N GLY A 85 -0.61 -22.32 -32.24
CA GLY A 85 -0.44 -23.02 -30.96
C GLY A 85 0.23 -22.19 -29.87
N LEU A 86 1.19 -21.33 -30.23
CA LEU A 86 1.88 -20.48 -29.25
C LEU A 86 0.95 -19.37 -28.75
N ILE A 87 0.16 -18.78 -29.67
CA ILE A 87 -0.87 -17.80 -29.33
C ILE A 87 -1.91 -18.41 -28.39
N LEU A 88 -2.38 -19.63 -28.67
CA LEU A 88 -3.39 -20.30 -27.84
C LEU A 88 -2.89 -20.54 -26.41
N ILE A 89 -1.63 -20.99 -26.28
CA ILE A 89 -0.99 -21.22 -24.98
C ILE A 89 -0.82 -19.90 -24.22
N VAL A 90 -0.29 -18.85 -24.87
CA VAL A 90 -0.10 -17.54 -24.25
C VAL A 90 -1.44 -16.93 -23.84
N SER A 91 -2.46 -17.02 -24.68
CA SER A 91 -3.81 -16.55 -24.38
C SER A 91 -4.42 -17.29 -23.20
N TRP A 92 -4.26 -18.62 -23.13
CA TRP A 92 -4.76 -19.41 -22.01
C TRP A 92 -4.05 -19.05 -20.68
N ILE A 93 -2.73 -18.89 -20.71
CA ILE A 93 -1.93 -18.47 -19.54
C ILE A 93 -2.33 -17.05 -19.10
N ALA A 94 -2.40 -16.10 -20.03
CA ALA A 94 -2.71 -14.72 -19.71
C ALA A 94 -4.14 -14.55 -19.18
N GLN A 95 -5.10 -15.24 -19.79
CA GLN A 95 -6.51 -15.08 -19.46
C GLN A 95 -6.92 -15.90 -18.24
N THR A 96 -6.65 -17.20 -18.21
CA THR A 96 -7.23 -18.06 -17.16
C THR A 96 -6.30 -18.23 -15.96
N PHE A 97 -5.02 -18.50 -16.24
CA PHE A 97 -4.05 -18.78 -15.18
C PHE A 97 -3.67 -17.52 -14.40
N ILE A 98 -3.18 -16.48 -15.11
CA ILE A 98 -2.77 -15.23 -14.47
C ILE A 98 -3.98 -14.58 -13.78
N GLN A 99 -5.17 -14.58 -14.37
CA GLN A 99 -6.36 -13.99 -13.75
C GLN A 99 -6.75 -14.67 -12.43
N LEU A 100 -6.87 -16.01 -12.40
CA LEU A 100 -7.25 -16.74 -11.18
C LEU A 100 -6.20 -16.57 -10.09
N VAL A 101 -4.93 -16.61 -10.46
CA VAL A 101 -3.80 -16.40 -9.54
C VAL A 101 -3.79 -14.97 -9.00
N LEU A 102 -4.00 -13.97 -9.86
CA LEU A 102 -4.06 -12.57 -9.44
C LEU A 102 -5.21 -12.33 -8.48
N LEU A 103 -6.41 -12.83 -8.76
CA LEU A 103 -7.56 -12.66 -7.88
C LEU A 103 -7.29 -13.29 -6.50
N SER A 104 -6.74 -14.51 -6.47
CA SER A 104 -6.41 -15.20 -5.22
C SER A 104 -5.35 -14.46 -4.40
N ILE A 105 -4.26 -14.04 -5.05
CA ILE A 105 -3.16 -13.31 -4.41
C ILE A 105 -3.63 -11.95 -3.90
N ILE A 106 -4.41 -11.21 -4.70
CA ILE A 106 -5.01 -9.93 -4.30
C ILE A 106 -5.89 -10.14 -3.08
N MET A 107 -6.77 -11.15 -3.06
CA MET A 107 -7.64 -11.41 -1.92
C MET A 107 -6.86 -11.64 -0.62
N VAL A 108 -5.77 -12.41 -0.68
CA VAL A 108 -4.89 -12.59 0.48
C VAL A 108 -4.16 -11.28 0.82
N GLY A 109 -3.66 -10.55 -0.18
CA GLY A 109 -2.99 -9.27 0.02
C GLY A 109 -3.88 -8.20 0.65
N GLN A 110 -5.18 -8.17 0.32
CA GLN A 110 -6.16 -7.30 0.96
C GLN A 110 -6.43 -7.73 2.41
N ARG A 111 -6.66 -9.03 2.66
CA ARG A 111 -6.86 -9.56 4.03
C ARG A 111 -5.69 -9.26 4.95
N VAL A 112 -4.47 -9.39 4.43
CA VAL A 112 -3.24 -9.08 5.16
C VAL A 112 -3.11 -7.58 5.46
N GLN A 113 -3.44 -6.72 4.49
CA GLN A 113 -3.43 -5.27 4.69
C GLN A 113 -4.50 -4.82 5.71
N SER A 114 -5.69 -5.43 5.68
CA SER A 114 -6.73 -5.18 6.69
C SER A 114 -6.26 -5.56 8.09
N ALA A 115 -5.69 -6.75 8.26
CA ALA A 115 -5.16 -7.19 9.55
C ALA A 115 -4.04 -6.26 10.07
N ALA A 116 -3.13 -5.83 9.20
CA ALA A 116 -2.08 -4.87 9.56
C ALA A 116 -2.67 -3.48 9.92
N SER A 117 -3.73 -3.05 9.23
CA SER A 117 -4.44 -1.80 9.54
C SER A 117 -5.11 -1.86 10.91
N ASP A 118 -5.73 -3.00 11.25
CA ASP A 118 -6.38 -3.20 12.54
C ASP A 118 -5.35 -3.16 13.68
N THR A 119 -4.20 -3.83 13.52
CA THR A 119 -3.11 -3.77 14.52
C THR A 119 -2.54 -2.34 14.68
N ARG A 120 -2.46 -1.56 13.61
CA ARG A 120 -2.02 -0.15 13.69
C ARG A 120 -3.06 0.69 14.41
N ALA A 121 -4.35 0.50 14.12
CA ALA A 121 -5.43 1.20 14.79
C ALA A 121 -5.45 0.90 16.30
N GLU A 122 -5.27 -0.36 16.70
CA GLU A 122 -5.16 -0.76 18.11
C GLU A 122 -4.02 -0.04 18.84
N LYS A 123 -2.84 0.08 18.19
CA LYS A 123 -1.71 0.84 18.76
C LYS A 123 -2.00 2.33 18.87
N GLU A 124 -2.62 2.93 17.87
CA GLU A 124 -3.02 4.35 17.90
C GLU A 124 -4.07 4.61 19.00
N PHE A 125 -5.02 3.70 19.20
CA PHE A 125 -5.98 3.77 20.30
C PHE A 125 -5.28 3.71 21.67
N ALA A 126 -4.37 2.74 21.88
CA ALA A 126 -3.62 2.60 23.12
C ALA A 126 -2.71 3.81 23.42
N ASP A 127 -2.06 4.37 22.40
CA ASP A 127 -1.22 5.57 22.55
C ASP A 127 -2.08 6.80 22.89
N THR A 128 -3.24 6.93 22.27
CA THR A 128 -4.22 7.99 22.58
C THR A 128 -4.71 7.88 24.03
N GLU A 129 -5.00 6.67 24.51
CA GLU A 129 -5.39 6.43 25.91
C GLU A 129 -4.27 6.82 26.89
N MET A 130 -3.01 6.45 26.62
CA MET A 130 -1.87 6.88 27.42
C MET A 130 -1.69 8.40 27.44
N ILE A 131 -1.83 9.06 26.28
CA ILE A 131 -1.74 10.51 26.18
C ILE A 131 -2.87 11.17 26.97
N LEU A 132 -4.09 10.65 26.86
CA LEU A 132 -5.25 11.14 27.59
C LEU A 132 -5.05 10.98 29.10
N ASP A 133 -4.61 9.81 29.58
CA ASP A 133 -4.32 9.57 30.99
C ASP A 133 -3.18 10.46 31.53
N ARG A 134 -2.16 10.74 30.71
CA ARG A 134 -1.09 11.69 31.06
C ARG A 134 -1.59 13.13 31.17
N LEU A 135 -2.59 13.51 30.37
CA LEU A 135 -3.18 14.85 30.30
C LEU A 135 -4.35 15.04 31.28
N ASP A 136 -4.94 13.97 31.81
CA ASP A 136 -6.04 14.08 32.75
C ASP A 136 -5.56 14.61 34.11
N ILE A 137 -6.37 15.51 34.67
CA ILE A 137 -6.19 16.15 35.98
C ILE A 137 -6.86 15.35 37.11
N HIS A 138 -7.80 14.46 36.77
CA HIS A 138 -8.56 13.66 37.74
C HIS A 138 -7.94 12.29 38.02
N THR A 139 -7.26 11.69 37.05
CA THR A 139 -6.46 10.47 37.19
C THR A 139 -5.03 10.81 37.61
N ALA A 140 -4.21 9.83 37.98
CA ALA A 140 -2.85 10.02 38.51
C ALA A 140 -1.82 10.49 37.46
N GLY A 141 -2.21 11.42 36.58
CA GLY A 141 -1.45 11.91 35.44
C GLY A 141 -0.41 12.98 35.79
N GLY A 142 0.33 13.38 34.75
CA GLY A 142 1.43 14.35 34.86
C GLY A 142 0.97 15.75 35.21
N ILE A 143 -0.23 16.17 34.76
CA ILE A 143 -0.75 17.51 35.07
C ILE A 143 -1.14 17.62 36.55
N LYS A 144 -1.69 16.57 37.17
CA LYS A 144 -1.92 16.55 38.62
C LYS A 144 -0.63 16.73 39.41
N THR A 145 0.46 16.08 38.97
CA THR A 145 1.79 16.26 39.60
C THR A 145 2.29 17.70 39.49
N ILE A 146 2.01 18.40 38.38
CA ILE A 146 2.35 19.82 38.21
C ILE A 146 1.44 20.70 39.06
N LEU A 147 0.15 20.39 39.16
CA LEU A 147 -0.83 21.10 40.00
C LEU A 147 -0.45 21.02 41.48
N ASP A 148 -0.16 19.82 41.98
CA ASP A 148 0.27 19.57 43.35
C ASP A 148 1.56 20.35 43.70
N ARG A 149 2.48 20.49 42.73
CA ARG A 149 3.72 21.29 42.88
C ARG A 149 3.45 22.79 42.91
N LEU A 150 2.46 23.28 42.15
CA LEU A 150 2.03 24.67 42.11
C LEU A 150 1.37 25.06 43.44
N ASP A 151 0.44 24.26 43.93
CA ASP A 151 -0.21 24.46 45.24
C ASP A 151 0.80 24.47 46.39
N ALA A 152 1.80 23.59 46.34
CA ALA A 152 2.87 23.54 47.34
C ALA A 152 3.80 24.77 47.31
N LEU A 153 3.95 25.43 46.16
CA LEU A 153 4.72 26.68 46.03
C LEU A 153 3.89 27.89 46.45
N GLU A 154 2.60 27.92 46.11
CA GLU A 154 1.67 28.99 46.48
C GLU A 154 1.41 29.01 48.00
N GLY A 155 1.40 27.84 48.65
CA GLY A 155 1.33 27.70 50.10
C GLY A 155 2.61 28.05 50.86
N LYS A 156 3.75 28.29 50.18
CA LYS A 156 5.02 28.66 50.80
C LYS A 156 5.24 30.18 50.65
N PRO A 157 4.94 31.01 51.67
CA PRO A 157 5.17 32.44 51.57
C PRO A 157 6.65 32.70 51.33
N ALA A 158 6.93 33.61 50.39
CA ALA A 158 8.27 34.03 49.95
C ALA A 158 9.25 34.11 51.13
N ALA A 159 10.15 33.12 51.23
CA ALA A 159 11.28 33.17 52.14
C ALA A 159 12.30 34.17 51.58
N LYS A 160 12.08 35.43 51.95
CA LYS A 160 13.02 36.56 52.11
C LYS A 160 14.43 36.33 51.53
N ALA A 161 14.71 36.97 50.39
CA ALA A 161 16.09 37.21 49.91
C ALA A 161 16.69 38.42 50.68
N PRO A 162 18.02 38.46 50.89
CA PRO A 162 18.71 39.24 51.94
C PRO A 162 18.56 40.76 51.83
#